data_AF-A0A9X8VIX4-F1
#
_entry.id   AF-A0A9X8VIX4-F1
#
_cell.length_a   1.000
_cell.length_b   1.000
_cell.length_c   1.000
_cell.angle_alpha   90.00
_cell.angle_beta   90.00
_cell.angle_gamma   90.00
#
_symmetry.space_group_name_H-M   'P 1'
#
loop_
_entity.id
_entity.type
_entity.pdbx_description
1 polymer ?
#
loop_
_entity_poly.entity_id
_entity_poly.type
_entity_poly.pdbx_seq_one_letter_code
_entity_poly.pdbx_strand_id
1 'polypeptide(L)'
;MKYIILLLLILCVVYVHYRGRVRYNVWRQLSDHSTFTAPLNVFMYLFSRVPTTPYLKPEQFPELTVLRENWETIRDEGQKLMEIQQIKASDQFNDAGFNSFFKTGWKRFYLKWYEDSHPSAMTLCPQT
;
A
#
# COMPACT_ATOMS: atom_id res chain seq x y z
N MET A 1 -29.06 -9.73 -26.88
CA MET A 1 -27.90 -8.86 -26.51
C MET A 1 -28.06 -8.25 -25.12
N LYS A 2 -29.08 -7.41 -24.84
CA LYS A 2 -29.26 -6.75 -23.52
C LYS A 2 -29.30 -7.71 -22.30
N TYR A 3 -30.01 -8.83 -22.42
CA TYR A 3 -30.13 -9.79 -21.32
C TYR A 3 -28.83 -10.56 -21.05
N ILE A 4 -28.00 -10.75 -22.08
CA ILE A 4 -26.69 -11.41 -21.94
C ILE A 4 -25.74 -10.51 -21.14
N ILE A 5 -25.72 -9.22 -21.44
CA ILE A 5 -24.90 -8.23 -20.71
C ILE A 5 -25.34 -8.15 -19.25
N LEU A 6 -26.64 -8.09 -19.00
CA LEU A 6 -27.18 -8.07 -17.64
C LEU A 6 -26.82 -9.34 -16.85
N LEU A 7 -26.96 -10.51 -17.47
CA LEU A 7 -26.62 -11.79 -16.84
C LEU A 7 -25.13 -11.87 -16.51
N LEU A 8 -24.26 -11.42 -17.43
CA LEU A 8 -22.82 -11.37 -17.21
C LEU A 8 -22.46 -10.44 -16.04
N LEU A 9 -23.10 -9.26 -15.97
CA LEU A 9 -22.94 -8.34 -14.84
C LEU A 9 -23.32 -9.00 -13.51
N ILE A 10 -24.48 -9.67 -13.46
CA ILE A 10 -24.94 -10.39 -12.26
C ILE A 10 -23.93 -11.47 -11.85
N LEU A 11 -23.43 -12.26 -12.81
CA LEU A 11 -22.41 -13.28 -12.54
C LEU A 11 -21.12 -12.66 -11.98
N CYS A 12 -20.68 -11.53 -12.52
CA CYS A 12 -19.51 -10.82 -12.01
C CYS A 12 -19.72 -10.35 -10.57
N VAL A 13 -20.87 -9.75 -10.27
CA VAL A 13 -21.21 -9.28 -8.91
C VAL A 13 -21.25 -10.46 -7.93
N VAL A 14 -21.91 -11.55 -8.31
CA VAL A 14 -22.00 -12.77 -7.50
C VAL A 14 -20.59 -13.32 -7.23
N TYR A 15 -19.74 -13.42 -8.26
CA TYR A 15 -18.36 -13.87 -8.10
C TYR A 15 -17.59 -12.99 -7.11
N VAL A 16 -17.62 -11.66 -7.29
CA VAL A 16 -16.91 -10.71 -6.40
C VAL A 16 -17.39 -10.83 -4.95
N HIS A 17 -18.71 -10.96 -4.75
CA HIS A 17 -19.31 -11.13 -3.43
C HIS A 17 -18.82 -12.40 -2.72
N TYR A 18 -18.75 -13.53 -3.43
CA TYR A 18 -18.30 -14.79 -2.85
C TYR A 18 -16.77 -14.92 -2.75
N ARG A 19 -16.02 -14.16 -3.55
CA ARG A 19 -14.55 -14.06 -3.46
C ARG A 19 -14.08 -13.51 -2.11
N GLY A 20 -14.88 -12.63 -1.50
CA GLY A 20 -14.63 -12.09 -0.15
C GLY A 20 -15.01 -13.08 0.96
N ARG A 21 -14.21 -13.08 2.05
CA ARG A 21 -14.54 -13.81 3.29
C ARG A 21 -15.54 -13.03 4.16
N VAL A 22 -15.35 -11.72 4.28
CA VAL A 22 -16.26 -10.81 4.97
C VAL A 22 -17.13 -10.13 3.91
N ARG A 23 -18.44 -10.14 4.12
CA ARG A 23 -19.42 -9.76 3.09
C ARG A 23 -20.39 -8.74 3.66
N TYR A 24 -20.81 -7.82 2.81
CA TYR A 24 -21.90 -6.91 3.14
C TYR A 24 -23.26 -7.60 3.00
N ASN A 25 -24.24 -7.07 3.72
CA ASN A 25 -25.64 -7.40 3.49
C ASN A 25 -26.06 -6.91 2.09
N VAL A 26 -27.05 -7.59 1.49
CA VAL A 26 -27.48 -7.39 0.08
C VAL A 26 -27.73 -5.91 -0.27
N TRP A 27 -28.42 -5.18 0.60
CA TRP A 27 -28.72 -3.75 0.38
C TRP A 27 -27.48 -2.86 0.37
N ARG A 28 -26.52 -3.13 1.25
CA ARG A 28 -25.26 -2.38 1.29
C ARG A 28 -24.41 -2.71 0.07
N GLN A 29 -24.39 -3.97 -0.37
CA GLN A 29 -23.67 -4.43 -1.55
C GLN A 29 -24.17 -3.73 -2.82
N LEU A 30 -25.49 -3.57 -2.99
CA LEU A 30 -26.06 -2.90 -4.17
C LEU A 30 -25.61 -1.44 -4.31
N SER A 31 -25.43 -0.74 -3.19
CA SER A 31 -24.92 0.64 -3.17
C SER A 31 -23.39 0.75 -3.24
N ASP A 32 -22.68 -0.37 -3.17
CA ASP A 32 -21.22 -0.37 -3.08
C ASP A 32 -20.55 -0.25 -4.46
N HIS A 33 -19.45 0.51 -4.52
CA HIS A 33 -18.69 0.73 -5.75
C HIS A 33 -18.14 -0.58 -6.35
N SER A 34 -17.86 -1.59 -5.53
CA SER A 34 -17.40 -2.92 -6.00
C SER A 34 -18.42 -3.62 -6.90
N THR A 35 -19.72 -3.35 -6.74
CA THR A 35 -20.79 -3.93 -7.56
C THR A 35 -20.78 -3.35 -8.96
N PHE A 36 -20.62 -2.03 -9.10
CA PHE A 36 -20.54 -1.36 -10.40
C PHE A 36 -19.25 -1.70 -11.15
N THR A 37 -18.15 -1.87 -10.42
CA THR A 37 -16.84 -2.20 -10.98
C THR A 37 -16.60 -3.71 -11.10
N ALA A 38 -17.59 -4.55 -10.77
CA ALA A 38 -17.43 -6.00 -10.71
C ALA A 38 -16.91 -6.62 -12.01
N PRO A 39 -17.36 -6.24 -13.22
CA PRO A 39 -16.83 -6.81 -14.46
C PRO A 39 -15.34 -6.50 -14.66
N LEU A 40 -14.91 -5.27 -14.36
CA LEU A 40 -13.51 -4.86 -14.44
C LEU A 40 -12.67 -5.64 -13.42
N ASN A 41 -13.16 -5.75 -12.19
CA ASN A 41 -12.50 -6.50 -11.12
C ASN A 41 -12.35 -7.99 -11.50
N VAL A 42 -13.41 -8.63 -11.99
CA VAL A 42 -13.39 -10.02 -12.46
C VAL A 42 -12.37 -10.22 -13.57
N PHE A 43 -12.33 -9.30 -14.53
CA PHE A 43 -11.33 -9.32 -15.59
C PHE A 43 -9.91 -9.25 -14.99
N MET A 44 -9.64 -8.28 -14.11
CA MET A 44 -8.34 -8.19 -13.44
C MET A 44 -7.99 -9.45 -12.65
N TYR A 45 -8.97 -10.06 -11.96
CA TYR A 45 -8.75 -11.28 -11.18
C TYR A 45 -8.45 -12.49 -12.04
N LEU A 46 -9.09 -12.61 -13.22
CA LEU A 46 -8.86 -13.70 -14.16
C LEU A 46 -7.42 -13.68 -14.69
N PHE A 47 -6.82 -12.49 -14.85
CA PHE A 47 -5.46 -12.30 -15.34
C PHE A 47 -4.43 -12.04 -14.23
N SER A 48 -4.83 -12.01 -12.96
CA SER A 48 -3.92 -11.75 -11.85
C SER A 48 -3.16 -13.01 -11.46
N ARG A 49 -1.84 -12.90 -11.36
CA ARG A 49 -0.96 -13.95 -10.83
C ARG A 49 -0.80 -13.87 -9.30
N VAL A 50 -1.33 -12.81 -8.67
CA VAL A 50 -1.15 -12.54 -7.24
C VAL A 50 -2.17 -13.36 -6.42
N PRO A 51 -1.75 -14.10 -5.39
CA PRO A 51 -2.66 -14.88 -4.56
C PRO A 51 -3.58 -13.98 -3.74
N THR A 52 -4.74 -14.50 -3.34
CA THR A 52 -5.73 -13.80 -2.51
C THR A 52 -5.44 -13.87 -1.01
N THR A 53 -4.16 -14.06 -0.64
CA THR A 53 -3.73 -14.17 0.76
C THR A 53 -3.45 -12.79 1.35
N PRO A 54 -3.74 -12.56 2.65
CA PRO A 54 -3.45 -11.27 3.30
C PRO A 54 -1.96 -10.91 3.31
N TYR A 55 -1.10 -11.93 3.37
CA TYR A 55 0.35 -11.79 3.33
C TYR A 55 0.90 -12.55 2.12
N LEU A 56 1.75 -11.86 1.37
CA LEU A 56 2.52 -12.42 0.27
C LEU A 56 3.81 -13.01 0.82
N LYS A 57 4.39 -13.98 0.11
CA LYS A 57 5.62 -14.59 0.58
C LYS A 57 6.83 -13.72 0.23
N PRO A 58 7.84 -13.60 1.11
CA PRO A 58 9.02 -12.77 0.85
C PRO A 58 9.77 -13.16 -0.44
N GLU A 59 9.72 -14.43 -0.85
CA GLU A 59 10.40 -14.89 -2.06
C GLU A 59 9.83 -14.29 -3.35
N GLN A 60 8.64 -13.66 -3.28
CA GLN A 60 8.06 -12.93 -4.41
C GLN A 60 8.68 -11.55 -4.62
N PHE A 61 9.50 -11.09 -3.67
CA PHE A 61 10.11 -9.76 -3.65
C PHE A 61 11.62 -9.87 -3.37
N PRO A 62 12.42 -10.34 -4.34
CA PRO A 62 13.86 -10.53 -4.16
C PRO A 62 14.57 -9.23 -3.72
N GLU A 63 14.04 -8.07 -4.09
CA GLU A 63 14.56 -6.74 -3.73
C GLU A 63 14.57 -6.50 -2.21
N LEU A 64 13.67 -7.14 -1.45
CA LEU A 64 13.64 -7.05 0.01
C LEU A 64 14.82 -7.77 0.68
N THR A 65 15.50 -8.65 -0.05
CA THR A 65 16.66 -9.40 0.47
C THR A 65 17.78 -8.44 0.88
N VAL A 66 18.07 -7.45 0.03
CA VAL A 66 19.12 -6.45 0.30
C VAL A 66 18.80 -5.65 1.57
N LEU A 67 17.54 -5.23 1.75
CA LEU A 67 17.11 -4.52 2.96
C LEU A 67 17.23 -5.39 4.20
N ARG A 68 16.90 -6.68 4.10
CA ARG A 68 16.98 -7.63 5.19
C ARG A 68 18.42 -7.97 5.56
N GLU A 69 19.33 -8.03 4.60
CA GLU A 69 20.76 -8.30 4.86
C GLU A 69 21.44 -7.09 5.49
N ASN A 70 21.06 -5.88 5.10
CA ASN A 70 21.65 -4.62 5.58
C ASN A 70 20.85 -3.96 6.71
N TRP A 71 19.93 -4.68 7.36
CA TRP A 71 19.02 -4.11 8.35
C TRP A 71 19.74 -3.47 9.55
N GLU A 72 20.91 -3.99 9.95
CA GLU A 72 21.72 -3.44 11.03
C GLU A 72 22.29 -2.08 10.65
N THR A 73 22.86 -1.97 9.45
CA THR A 73 23.36 -0.69 8.91
C THR A 73 22.26 0.37 8.86
N ILE A 74 21.08 -0.01 8.33
CA ILE A 74 19.92 0.89 8.25
C ILE A 74 19.46 1.32 9.65
N ARG A 75 19.42 0.37 10.60
CA ARG A 75 19.07 0.67 12.00
C ARG A 75 20.07 1.63 12.63
N ASP A 76 21.36 1.41 12.43
CA ASP A 76 22.42 2.19 13.05
C ASP A 76 22.45 3.63 12.50
N GLU A 77 22.27 3.81 11.19
CA GLU A 77 22.07 5.14 10.59
C GLU A 77 20.78 5.81 11.09
N GLY A 78 19.70 5.04 11.25
CA GLY A 78 18.44 5.50 11.83
C GLY A 78 18.56 5.93 13.30
N GLN A 79 19.36 5.22 14.11
CA GLN A 79 19.66 5.60 15.49
C GLN A 79 20.46 6.89 15.54
N LYS A 80 21.48 7.03 14.69
CA LYS A 80 22.23 8.27 14.55
C LYS A 80 21.33 9.45 14.18
N LEU A 81 20.39 9.26 13.24
CA LEU A 81 19.40 10.29 12.87
C LEU A 81 18.53 10.74 14.06
N MET A 82 18.17 9.80 14.95
CA MET A 82 17.43 10.13 16.18
C MET A 82 18.28 10.95 17.15
N GLU A 83 19.54 10.60 17.34
CA GLU A 83 20.47 11.33 18.21
C GLU A 83 20.66 12.78 17.76
N ILE A 84 20.81 13.01 16.45
CA ILE A 84 20.95 14.35 15.87
C ILE A 84 19.59 15.06 15.66
N GLN A 85 18.49 14.48 16.15
CA GLN A 85 17.12 15.00 16.07
C GLN A 85 16.65 15.38 14.66
N GLN A 86 17.16 14.70 13.63
CA GLN A 86 16.76 14.94 12.23
C GLN A 86 15.45 14.23 11.84
N ILE A 87 14.98 13.30 12.67
CA ILE A 87 13.63 12.73 12.53
C ILE A 87 12.62 13.70 13.14
N LYS A 88 11.95 14.48 12.29
CA LYS A 88 11.05 15.57 12.70
C LYS A 88 9.65 15.39 12.15
N ALA A 89 8.67 16.06 12.79
CA ALA A 89 7.37 16.26 12.19
C ALA A 89 7.48 17.35 11.11
N SER A 90 6.58 17.35 10.12
CA SER A 90 6.54 18.47 9.18
C SER A 90 6.12 19.73 9.93
N ASP A 91 6.88 20.82 9.78
CA ASP A 91 6.52 22.14 10.31
C ASP A 91 5.38 22.78 9.50
N GLN A 92 5.09 22.25 8.30
CA GLN A 92 4.06 22.74 7.40
C GLN A 92 2.93 21.73 7.23
N PHE A 93 1.69 22.22 7.11
CA PHE A 93 0.50 21.40 6.85
C PHE A 93 0.35 20.99 5.37
N ASN A 94 1.48 20.73 4.68
CA ASN A 94 1.52 20.38 3.27
C ASN A 94 1.23 18.90 2.99
N ASP A 95 1.20 18.05 4.02
CA ASP A 95 0.91 16.62 3.90
C ASP A 95 -0.48 16.25 4.40
N ALA A 96 -1.48 16.33 3.52
CA ALA A 96 -2.87 16.03 3.84
C ALA A 96 -3.07 14.65 4.51
N GLY A 97 -2.27 13.64 4.13
CA GLY A 97 -2.33 12.29 4.72
C GLY A 97 -1.57 12.12 6.03
N PHE A 98 -0.54 12.95 6.31
CA PHE A 98 0.31 12.79 7.50
C PHE A 98 0.03 13.76 8.63
N ASN A 99 -0.72 14.83 8.37
CA ASN A 99 -1.09 15.82 9.39
C ASN A 99 -1.78 15.20 10.62
N SER A 100 -2.57 14.13 10.46
CA SER A 100 -3.18 13.40 11.58
C SER A 100 -2.17 12.57 12.37
N PHE A 101 -1.18 11.96 11.71
CA PHE A 101 -0.10 11.21 12.36
C PHE A 101 0.82 12.13 13.15
N PHE A 102 1.17 13.32 12.63
CA PHE A 102 1.99 14.29 13.36
C PHE A 102 1.35 14.76 14.67
N LYS A 103 0.01 14.89 14.71
CA LYS A 103 -0.73 15.21 15.94
C LYS A 103 -0.63 14.10 17.01
N THR A 104 -0.33 12.88 16.62
CA THR A 104 -0.16 11.73 17.54
C THR A 104 1.31 11.44 17.85
N GLY A 105 2.21 12.38 17.55
CA GLY A 105 3.63 12.29 17.91
C GLY A 105 4.50 11.55 16.90
N TRP A 106 3.95 11.14 15.75
CA TRP A 106 4.75 10.54 14.69
C TRP A 106 5.73 11.56 14.11
N LYS A 107 6.89 11.07 13.69
CA LYS A 107 7.94 11.85 13.03
C LYS A 107 8.51 11.01 11.89
N ARG A 108 9.18 11.64 10.93
CA ARG A 108 9.75 10.93 9.77
C ARG A 108 11.04 11.59 9.28
N PHE A 109 11.78 10.83 8.49
CA PHE A 109 12.92 11.30 7.70
C PHE A 109 12.80 10.69 6.30
N TYR A 110 12.98 11.51 5.26
CA TYR A 110 12.84 11.07 3.88
C TYR A 110 14.20 10.71 3.28
N LEU A 111 14.30 9.50 2.75
CA LEU A 111 15.50 9.02 2.06
C LEU A 111 15.45 9.36 0.56
N LYS A 112 14.36 8.97 -0.09
CA LYS A 112 14.17 9.06 -1.54
C LYS A 112 12.73 9.46 -1.87
N TRP A 113 12.56 10.18 -2.97
CA TRP A 113 11.26 10.42 -3.59
C TRP A 113 11.33 9.94 -5.05
N TYR A 114 10.61 8.85 -5.35
CA TYR A 114 10.73 8.11 -6.62
C TYR A 114 12.17 7.70 -6.94
N GLU A 115 12.78 8.31 -7.96
CA GLU A 115 14.14 7.99 -8.39
C GLU A 115 15.23 8.87 -7.79
N ASP A 116 14.85 9.98 -7.15
CA ASP A 116 15.81 10.94 -6.62
C ASP A 116 15.98 10.81 -5.10
N SER A 117 17.24 10.64 -4.68
CA SER A 117 17.63 10.67 -3.27
C SER A 117 17.69 12.11 -2.76
N HIS A 118 17.20 12.36 -1.55
CA HIS A 118 17.33 13.68 -0.95
C HIS A 118 18.81 13.97 -0.60
N PRO A 119 19.32 15.20 -0.82
CA PRO A 119 20.71 15.53 -0.46
C PRO A 119 21.04 15.29 1.02
N SER A 120 20.07 15.50 1.91
CA SER A 120 20.20 15.20 3.34
C SER A 120 20.34 13.70 3.60
N ALA A 121 19.64 12.85 2.84
CA ALA A 121 19.74 11.40 2.96
C ALA A 121 21.13 10.92 2.55
N MET A 122 21.64 11.39 1.41
CA MET A 122 23.01 11.07 0.94
C MET A 122 24.11 11.45 1.96
N THR A 123 23.85 12.48 2.77
CA THR A 123 24.81 12.95 3.78
C THR A 123 24.66 12.20 5.10
N LEU A 124 23.44 11.95 5.54
CA LEU A 124 23.14 11.44 6.88
C LEU A 124 22.99 9.91 6.94
N CYS A 125 22.60 9.30 5.83
CA CYS A 125 22.44 7.86 5.64
C CYS A 125 23.18 7.42 4.36
N PRO A 126 24.53 7.55 4.29
CA PRO A 126 25.27 7.27 3.07
C PRO A 126 25.24 5.80 2.62
N GLN A 127 24.92 4.86 3.50
CA GLN A 127 24.84 3.43 3.17
C GLN A 127 23.42 2.95 2.85
N THR A 128 22.39 3.67 3.31
CA THR A 128 20.97 3.35 3.11
C THR A 128 20.38 4.04 1.89
#